data_AF-A0A453K988-F1
#
_entry.id   AF-A0A453K988-F1
#
_cell.length_a   1.000
_cell.length_b   1.000
_cell.length_c   1.000
_cell.angle_alpha   90.00
_cell.angle_beta   90.00
_cell.angle_gamma   90.00
#
_symmetry.space_group_name_H-M   'P 1'
#
loop_
_entity.id
_entity.type
_entity.pdbx_description
1 polymer ?
#
loop_
_entity_poly.entity_id
_entity_poly.type
_entity_poly.pdbx_seq_one_letter_code
_entity_poly.pdbx_strand_id
1 'polypeptide(L)'
;MAHENIDKAIKVADDILAQIVIVREAEATILRGPHVDLEGYLKAVGHLKDAVGFFSSRENFTSKERFLNDVNVLLSKSSLMVEEEFKWLMTTYSKPIEGDLILGSPPKLRWASDGDAEADGRNSAHSEHPSKDLETAICGTPALIPSRILPLLHSIAQKLVQDGNQQSCYKIYRDARRSALEPSLRKLGVEKLSKDDVERMQSDALEAK
;
A
#
# COMPACT_ATOMS: atom_id res chain seq x y z
N MET A 1 -17.96 -27.76 -48.26
CA MET A 1 -16.61 -27.98 -47.69
C MET A 1 -15.65 -26.83 -47.96
N ALA A 2 -15.42 -26.39 -49.21
CA ALA A 2 -14.49 -25.27 -49.49
C ALA A 2 -14.95 -23.91 -48.91
N HIS A 3 -16.22 -23.51 -49.12
CA HIS A 3 -16.76 -22.26 -48.57
C HIS A 3 -16.69 -22.19 -47.03
N GLU A 4 -17.05 -23.28 -46.35
CA GLU A 4 -17.03 -23.34 -44.89
C GLU A 4 -15.60 -23.18 -44.31
N ASN A 5 -14.58 -23.68 -45.01
CA ASN A 5 -13.19 -23.51 -44.59
C ASN A 5 -12.70 -22.07 -44.80
N ILE A 6 -13.17 -21.41 -45.88
CA ILE A 6 -12.88 -19.99 -46.15
C ILE A 6 -13.53 -19.13 -45.06
N ASP A 7 -14.79 -19.37 -44.71
CA ASP A 7 -15.49 -18.61 -43.67
C ASP A 7 -14.82 -18.75 -42.30
N LYS A 8 -14.35 -19.97 -41.97
CA LYS A 8 -13.56 -20.22 -40.75
C LYS A 8 -12.23 -19.45 -40.74
N ALA A 9 -11.54 -19.41 -41.88
CA ALA A 9 -10.28 -18.68 -42.01
C ALA A 9 -10.48 -17.17 -41.88
N ILE A 10 -11.52 -16.62 -42.50
CA ILE A 10 -11.89 -15.19 -42.38
C ILE A 10 -12.18 -14.85 -40.92
N LYS A 11 -13.02 -15.64 -40.25
CA LYS A 11 -13.34 -15.42 -38.83
C LYS A 11 -12.09 -15.43 -37.94
N VAL A 12 -11.16 -16.35 -38.18
CA VAL A 12 -9.88 -16.40 -37.45
C VAL A 12 -9.06 -15.14 -37.69
N ALA A 13 -9.01 -14.64 -38.93
CA ALA A 13 -8.31 -13.39 -39.24
C ALA A 13 -8.95 -12.19 -38.53
N ASP A 14 -10.29 -12.09 -38.52
CA ASP A 14 -11.02 -11.03 -37.84
C ASP A 14 -10.76 -11.04 -36.33
N ASP A 15 -10.80 -12.22 -35.69
CA ASP A 15 -10.48 -12.35 -34.26
C ASP A 15 -9.05 -11.88 -33.95
N ILE A 16 -8.08 -12.22 -34.81
CA ILE A 16 -6.67 -11.81 -34.65
C ILE A 16 -6.53 -10.30 -34.80
N LEU A 17 -7.17 -9.70 -35.81
CA LEU A 17 -7.14 -8.25 -36.03
C LEU A 17 -7.76 -7.51 -34.85
N ALA A 18 -8.89 -7.99 -34.32
CA ALA A 18 -9.53 -7.41 -33.14
C ALA A 18 -8.59 -7.41 -31.93
N GLN A 19 -7.87 -8.52 -31.68
CA GLN A 19 -6.90 -8.58 -30.58
C GLN A 19 -5.70 -7.67 -30.77
N ILE A 20 -5.22 -7.50 -32.01
CA ILE A 20 -4.13 -6.55 -32.31
C ILE A 20 -4.57 -5.11 -32.01
N VAL A 21 -5.79 -4.73 -32.39
CA VAL A 21 -6.35 -3.40 -32.07
C VAL A 21 -6.43 -3.18 -30.56
N ILE A 22 -6.97 -4.16 -29.82
CA ILE A 22 -7.06 -4.12 -28.36
C ILE A 22 -5.66 -3.91 -27.72
N VAL A 23 -4.66 -4.65 -28.18
CA VAL A 23 -3.28 -4.51 -27.65
C VAL A 23 -2.70 -3.13 -27.94
N ARG A 24 -2.97 -2.56 -29.12
CA ARG A 24 -2.51 -1.19 -29.47
C ARG A 24 -3.16 -0.11 -28.62
N GLU A 25 -4.46 -0.22 -28.34
CA GLU A 25 -5.16 0.70 -27.44
C GLU A 25 -4.67 0.56 -25.99
N ALA A 26 -4.44 -0.68 -25.55
CA ALA A 26 -3.87 -0.96 -24.25
C ALA A 26 -2.45 -0.39 -24.12
N GLU A 27 -1.59 -0.57 -25.13
CA GLU A 27 -0.23 -0.01 -25.19
C GLU A 27 -0.24 1.51 -24.97
N ALA A 28 -1.10 2.26 -25.68
CA ALA A 28 -1.21 3.70 -25.51
C ALA A 28 -1.58 4.09 -24.06
N THR A 29 -2.42 3.29 -23.41
CA THR A 29 -2.80 3.47 -22.00
C THR A 29 -1.64 3.13 -21.06
N ILE A 30 -0.89 2.05 -21.31
CA ILE A 30 0.30 1.69 -20.53
C ILE A 30 1.36 2.79 -20.60
N LEU A 31 1.57 3.40 -21.76
CA LEU A 31 2.55 4.47 -21.93
C LEU A 31 2.20 5.76 -21.19
N ARG A 32 0.90 6.05 -20.99
CA ARG A 32 0.44 7.21 -20.19
C ARG A 32 0.68 7.02 -18.70
N GLY A 33 0.63 5.79 -18.20
CA GLY A 33 0.86 5.47 -16.79
C GLY A 33 -0.40 5.50 -15.91
N PRO A 34 -0.30 4.90 -14.70
CA PRO A 34 -1.44 4.69 -13.82
C PRO A 34 -1.94 5.95 -13.10
N HIS A 35 -1.13 7.01 -13.03
CA HIS A 35 -1.49 8.27 -12.35
C HIS A 35 -2.61 9.05 -13.05
N VAL A 36 -2.79 8.86 -14.36
CA VAL A 36 -3.83 9.58 -15.13
C VAL A 36 -5.21 8.97 -14.87
N ASP A 37 -5.28 7.65 -14.90
CA ASP A 37 -6.50 6.86 -14.71
C ASP A 37 -6.10 5.44 -14.32
N LEU A 38 -6.14 5.15 -13.02
CA LEU A 38 -5.74 3.84 -12.51
C LEU A 38 -6.69 2.75 -13.01
N GLU A 39 -7.99 3.00 -13.06
CA GLU A 39 -8.98 1.98 -13.44
C GLU A 39 -8.81 1.60 -14.92
N GLY A 40 -8.74 2.59 -15.81
CA GLY A 40 -8.46 2.37 -17.22
C GLY A 40 -7.10 1.71 -17.45
N TYR A 41 -6.08 2.08 -16.67
CA TYR A 41 -4.77 1.44 -16.72
C TYR A 41 -4.83 -0.04 -16.36
N LEU A 42 -5.47 -0.40 -15.24
CA LEU A 42 -5.59 -1.79 -14.81
C LEU A 42 -6.44 -2.62 -15.79
N LYS A 43 -7.47 -2.01 -16.40
CA LYS A 43 -8.24 -2.65 -17.46
C LYS A 43 -7.38 -2.93 -18.70
N ALA A 44 -6.54 -1.98 -19.11
CA ALA A 44 -5.59 -2.18 -20.21
C ALA A 44 -4.59 -3.32 -19.91
N VAL A 45 -4.09 -3.42 -18.67
CA VAL A 45 -3.26 -4.58 -18.24
C VAL A 45 -4.03 -5.89 -18.35
N GLY A 46 -5.32 -5.90 -17.97
CA GLY A 46 -6.21 -7.05 -18.15
C GLY A 46 -6.30 -7.48 -19.62
N HIS A 47 -6.56 -6.54 -20.52
CA HIS A 47 -6.61 -6.80 -21.95
C HIS A 47 -5.29 -7.39 -22.50
N LEU A 48 -4.14 -6.92 -22.03
CA LEU A 48 -2.84 -7.50 -22.41
C LEU A 48 -2.72 -8.96 -21.93
N LYS A 49 -3.15 -9.28 -20.70
CA LYS A 49 -3.16 -10.66 -20.17
C LYS A 49 -4.08 -11.56 -20.99
N ASP A 50 -5.27 -11.07 -21.35
CA ASP A 50 -6.22 -11.79 -22.20
C ASP A 50 -5.65 -12.05 -23.60
N ALA A 51 -4.98 -11.06 -24.18
CA ALA A 51 -4.29 -11.22 -25.46
C ALA A 51 -3.18 -12.28 -25.39
N VAL A 52 -2.37 -12.29 -24.33
CA VAL A 52 -1.37 -13.37 -24.11
C VAL A 52 -2.06 -14.73 -24.08
N GLY A 53 -3.17 -14.88 -23.34
CA GLY A 53 -3.95 -16.11 -23.31
C GLY A 53 -4.44 -16.53 -24.71
N PHE A 54 -5.07 -15.60 -25.42
CA PHE A 54 -5.60 -15.82 -26.77
C PHE A 54 -4.54 -16.31 -27.76
N PHE A 55 -3.39 -15.63 -27.81
CA PHE A 55 -2.33 -15.99 -28.76
C PHE A 55 -1.56 -17.23 -28.32
N SER A 56 -1.41 -17.48 -27.02
CA SER A 56 -0.75 -18.68 -26.50
C SER A 56 -1.46 -19.97 -26.94
N SER A 57 -2.78 -19.97 -26.98
CA SER A 57 -3.59 -21.14 -27.37
C SER A 57 -3.66 -21.42 -28.88
N ARG A 58 -3.17 -20.53 -29.75
CA ARG A 58 -3.23 -20.70 -31.21
C ARG A 58 -1.88 -21.12 -31.78
N GLU A 59 -1.82 -22.20 -32.59
CA GLU A 59 -0.54 -22.72 -33.13
C GLU A 59 -0.10 -22.08 -34.45
N ASN A 60 -1.00 -21.43 -35.20
CA ASN A 60 -0.79 -21.15 -36.64
C ASN A 60 -0.58 -19.66 -36.99
N PHE A 61 0.02 -18.86 -36.10
CA PHE A 61 0.28 -17.44 -36.37
C PHE A 61 1.78 -17.18 -36.53
N THR A 62 2.22 -16.87 -37.76
CA THR A 62 3.63 -16.74 -38.15
C THR A 62 4.42 -15.71 -37.32
N SER A 63 3.74 -14.72 -36.74
CA SER A 63 4.36 -13.67 -35.89
C SER A 63 3.99 -13.78 -34.42
N LYS A 64 3.47 -14.93 -33.98
CA LYS A 64 3.02 -15.17 -32.60
C LYS A 64 4.08 -14.88 -31.57
N GLU A 65 5.27 -15.44 -31.75
CA GLU A 65 6.33 -15.34 -30.75
C GLU A 65 6.78 -13.88 -30.55
N ARG A 66 6.99 -13.15 -31.64
CA ARG A 66 7.30 -11.71 -31.60
C ARG A 66 6.19 -10.93 -30.90
N PHE A 67 4.94 -11.15 -31.29
CA PHE A 67 3.80 -10.44 -30.72
C PHE A 67 3.65 -10.72 -29.21
N LEU A 68 3.76 -11.99 -28.80
CA LEU A 68 3.73 -12.38 -27.39
C LEU A 68 4.88 -11.75 -26.62
N ASN A 69 6.08 -11.70 -27.20
CA ASN A 69 7.21 -11.02 -26.58
C ASN A 69 6.94 -9.52 -26.37
N ASP A 70 6.42 -8.84 -27.38
CA ASP A 70 6.08 -7.41 -27.30
C ASP A 70 5.02 -7.14 -26.22
N VAL A 71 3.98 -7.98 -26.14
CA VAL A 71 2.94 -7.88 -25.09
C VAL A 71 3.50 -8.17 -23.70
N ASN A 72 4.39 -9.16 -23.56
CA ASN A 72 5.05 -9.46 -22.28
C ASN A 72 5.98 -8.33 -21.81
N VAL A 73 6.65 -7.64 -22.75
CA VAL A 73 7.41 -6.42 -22.43
C VAL A 73 6.49 -5.33 -21.90
N LEU A 74 5.31 -5.13 -22.51
CA LEU A 74 4.31 -4.18 -22.02
C LEU A 74 3.77 -4.55 -20.64
N LEU A 75 3.49 -5.83 -20.39
CA LEU A 75 3.08 -6.33 -19.08
C LEU A 75 4.16 -6.08 -18.02
N SER A 76 5.42 -6.37 -18.34
CA SER A 76 6.55 -6.13 -17.43
C SER A 76 6.70 -4.64 -17.11
N LYS A 77 6.62 -3.78 -18.14
CA LYS A 77 6.61 -2.33 -17.96
C LYS A 77 5.43 -1.88 -17.09
N SER A 78 4.25 -2.44 -17.30
CA SER A 78 3.07 -2.06 -16.53
C SER A 78 3.20 -2.40 -15.04
N SER A 79 3.78 -3.56 -14.73
CA SER A 79 4.06 -3.96 -13.35
C SER A 79 5.01 -2.96 -12.67
N LEU A 80 6.09 -2.57 -13.36
CA LEU A 80 7.04 -1.58 -12.84
C LEU A 80 6.34 -0.24 -12.53
N MET A 81 5.53 0.27 -13.45
CA MET A 81 4.85 1.55 -13.28
C MET A 81 3.84 1.54 -12.13
N VAL A 82 3.15 0.42 -11.88
CA VAL A 82 2.26 0.27 -10.72
C VAL A 82 3.05 0.28 -9.41
N GLU A 83 4.22 -0.37 -9.36
CA GLU A 83 5.12 -0.30 -8.20
C GLU A 83 5.66 1.11 -7.94
N GLU A 84 6.05 1.81 -9.02
CA GLU A 84 6.53 3.19 -8.95
C GLU A 84 5.44 4.14 -8.44
N GLU A 85 4.21 4.00 -8.93
CA GLU A 85 3.08 4.79 -8.46
C GLU A 85 2.78 4.53 -6.98
N PHE A 86 2.78 3.26 -6.56
CA PHE A 86 2.61 2.89 -5.15
C PHE A 86 3.68 3.55 -4.28
N LYS A 87 4.95 3.48 -4.71
CA LYS A 87 6.07 4.09 -4.02
C LYS A 87 5.92 5.61 -3.96
N TRP A 88 5.59 6.25 -5.07
CA TRP A 88 5.41 7.68 -5.14
C TRP A 88 4.31 8.15 -4.16
N LEU A 89 3.14 7.51 -4.18
CA LEU A 89 2.05 7.81 -3.24
C LEU A 89 2.47 7.60 -1.78
N MET A 90 3.09 6.46 -1.46
CA MET A 90 3.54 6.16 -0.11
C MET A 90 4.53 7.20 0.43
N THR A 91 5.51 7.59 -0.38
CA THR A 91 6.52 8.59 0.00
C THR A 91 5.96 10.01 0.09
N THR A 92 5.04 10.38 -0.81
CA THR A 92 4.42 11.72 -0.84
C THR A 92 3.52 11.96 0.37
N TYR A 93 2.78 10.93 0.79
CA TYR A 93 1.74 11.07 1.81
C TYR A 93 2.11 10.51 3.18
N SER A 94 3.24 9.80 3.32
CA SER A 94 3.80 9.44 4.63
C SER A 94 4.74 10.52 5.11
N LYS A 95 4.22 11.46 5.91
CA LYS A 95 5.02 12.54 6.51
C LYS A 95 5.25 12.29 8.00
N PRO A 96 6.37 12.77 8.57
CA PRO A 96 6.55 12.77 10.01
C PRO A 96 5.40 13.53 10.70
N ILE A 97 4.88 12.95 11.76
CA ILE A 97 3.96 13.61 12.68
C ILE A 97 4.74 14.68 13.45
N GLU A 98 4.15 15.87 13.57
CA GLU A 98 4.70 16.96 14.39
C GLU A 98 4.49 16.66 15.89
N GLY A 99 5.48 17.01 16.71
CA GLY A 99 5.53 16.61 18.13
C GLY A 99 4.34 17.08 18.95
N ASP A 100 3.79 18.25 18.64
CA ASP A 100 2.66 18.86 19.36
C ASP A 100 1.38 18.01 19.27
N LEU A 101 1.17 17.32 18.14
CA LEU A 101 0.04 16.41 17.93
C LEU A 101 0.22 15.07 18.67
N ILE A 102 1.45 14.72 19.02
CA ILE A 102 1.77 13.46 19.71
C ILE A 102 1.79 13.66 21.23
N LEU A 103 2.30 14.79 21.70
CA LEU A 103 2.37 15.13 23.13
C LEU A 103 1.02 15.56 23.70
N GLY A 104 0.10 16.06 22.88
CA GLY A 104 -1.29 16.32 23.26
C GLY A 104 -2.12 15.06 23.54
N SER A 105 -1.54 13.87 23.40
CA SER A 105 -2.24 12.59 23.59
C SER A 105 -1.27 11.47 23.97
N PRO A 106 -0.90 11.32 25.24
CA PRO A 106 -0.48 10.01 25.71
C PRO A 106 -1.73 9.15 25.85
N PRO A 107 -1.88 8.03 25.11
CA PRO A 107 -2.71 6.96 25.64
C PRO A 107 -2.04 6.58 26.95
N LYS A 108 -2.78 6.61 28.06
CA LYS A 108 -2.32 5.93 29.28
C LYS A 108 -2.11 4.47 28.89
N LEU A 109 -0.87 4.11 28.55
CA LEU A 109 -0.41 2.74 28.52
C LEU A 109 -0.54 2.26 29.95
N ARG A 110 -1.74 1.78 30.31
CA ARG A 110 -1.92 0.95 31.50
C ARG A 110 -1.14 -0.31 31.19
N TRP A 111 0.14 -0.34 31.57
CA TRP A 111 0.77 -1.60 31.89
C TRP A 111 -0.10 -2.21 32.99
N ALA A 112 -0.84 -3.25 32.62
CA ALA A 112 -1.53 -4.08 33.58
C ALA A 112 -0.43 -4.75 34.42
N SER A 113 -0.11 -4.14 35.55
CA SER A 113 0.41 -4.90 36.67
C SER A 113 -0.81 -5.52 37.33
N ASP A 114 -1.11 -6.78 37.00
CA ASP A 114 -1.95 -7.65 37.84
C ASP A 114 -1.39 -7.60 39.27
N GLY A 115 -2.23 -7.23 40.26
CA GLY A 115 -2.86 -8.18 41.20
C GLY A 115 -1.89 -8.46 42.35
N ASP A 116 -2.12 -8.12 43.62
CA ASP A 116 -3.34 -8.22 44.42
C ASP A 116 -3.28 -7.25 45.61
N ALA A 117 -4.42 -6.63 45.96
CA ALA A 117 -4.66 -6.16 47.31
C ALA A 117 -6.17 -6.26 47.61
N GLU A 118 -6.48 -7.23 48.46
CA GLU A 118 -7.77 -7.56 49.05
C GLU A 118 -8.59 -6.34 49.48
N ALA A 119 -9.88 -6.37 49.15
CA ALA A 119 -10.86 -5.36 49.52
C ALA A 119 -11.40 -5.63 50.93
N ASP A 120 -11.12 -4.72 51.88
CA ASP A 120 -11.86 -4.62 53.13
C ASP A 120 -12.84 -3.44 53.07
N GLY A 121 -14.09 -3.73 53.41
CA GLY A 121 -15.23 -2.83 53.21
C GLY A 121 -15.46 -1.89 54.38
N ARG A 122 -15.64 -0.59 54.12
CA ARG A 122 -16.42 0.28 55.00
C ARG A 122 -16.93 1.57 54.36
N ASN A 123 -18.25 1.66 54.34
CA ASN A 123 -19.20 2.78 54.34
C ASN A 123 -18.65 4.21 54.51
N SER A 124 -19.15 5.18 53.74
CA SER A 124 -19.99 6.28 54.23
C SER A 124 -20.25 7.33 53.14
N ALA A 125 -21.39 7.98 53.24
CA ALA A 125 -22.02 8.87 52.28
C ALA A 125 -21.39 10.26 52.14
N HIS A 126 -21.76 10.89 51.02
CA HIS A 126 -21.95 12.33 50.81
C HIS A 126 -20.70 13.20 50.65
N SER A 127 -20.47 13.65 49.42
CA SER A 127 -19.97 15.00 49.14
C SER A 127 -20.39 15.40 47.72
N GLU A 128 -21.33 16.34 47.63
CA GLU A 128 -21.67 17.08 46.41
C GLU A 128 -20.75 18.31 46.33
N HIS A 129 -19.88 18.40 45.30
CA HIS A 129 -19.49 19.67 44.65
C HIS A 129 -18.53 19.41 43.46
N PRO A 130 -18.38 20.38 42.54
CA PRO A 130 -19.03 20.45 41.25
C PRO A 130 -18.10 19.93 40.12
N SER A 131 -18.69 19.29 39.10
CA SER A 131 -18.00 18.94 37.86
C SER A 131 -17.62 20.19 37.07
N LYS A 132 -16.45 20.77 37.40
CA LYS A 132 -15.69 21.63 36.49
C LYS A 132 -14.72 20.75 35.69
N ASP A 133 -14.65 21.04 34.40
CA ASP A 133 -13.49 20.74 33.55
C ASP A 133 -13.15 19.26 33.38
N LEU A 134 -14.00 18.57 32.63
CA LEU A 134 -13.49 17.58 31.70
C LEU A 134 -14.10 17.90 30.33
N GLU A 135 -13.61 18.99 29.71
CA GLU A 135 -13.47 18.99 28.26
C GLU A 135 -12.77 17.67 27.95
N THR A 136 -13.58 16.72 27.49
CA THR A 136 -13.13 15.42 27.06
C THR A 136 -12.19 15.74 25.93
N ALA A 137 -10.89 15.79 26.22
CA ALA A 137 -9.86 15.93 25.21
C ALA A 137 -10.12 14.78 24.24
N ILE A 138 -10.77 15.09 23.12
CA ILE A 138 -11.00 14.16 22.03
C ILE A 138 -9.60 13.83 21.57
N CYS A 139 -9.06 12.75 22.10
CA CYS A 139 -7.76 12.19 21.82
C CYS A 139 -7.81 11.68 20.38
N GLY A 140 -7.71 12.62 19.43
CA GLY A 140 -7.73 12.33 18.01
C GLY A 140 -6.46 11.59 17.67
N THR A 141 -6.56 10.31 17.31
CA THR A 141 -5.41 9.57 16.79
C THR A 141 -4.88 10.32 15.56
N PRO A 142 -3.60 10.74 15.54
CA PRO A 142 -3.08 11.54 14.44
C PRO A 142 -3.15 10.75 13.12
N ALA A 143 -3.78 11.36 12.11
CA ALA A 143 -3.91 10.76 10.79
C ALA A 143 -2.54 10.66 10.10
N LEU A 144 -2.04 9.44 9.96
CA LEU A 144 -0.71 9.14 9.42
C LEU A 144 -0.58 9.24 7.91
N ILE A 145 -1.71 9.11 7.21
CA ILE A 145 -1.89 9.23 5.76
C ILE A 145 -3.28 9.85 5.57
N PRO A 146 -3.47 10.84 4.67
CA PRO A 146 -4.78 11.42 4.41
C PRO A 146 -5.81 10.37 3.96
N SER A 147 -7.00 10.39 4.58
CA SER A 147 -8.08 9.42 4.28
C SER A 147 -8.45 9.38 2.80
N ARG A 148 -8.38 10.52 2.10
CA ARG A 148 -8.65 10.62 0.65
C ARG A 148 -7.74 9.74 -0.23
N ILE A 149 -6.53 9.43 0.23
CA ILE A 149 -5.54 8.67 -0.54
C ILE A 149 -5.58 7.16 -0.22
N LEU A 150 -6.13 6.78 0.94
CA LEU A 150 -6.17 5.39 1.39
C LEU A 150 -6.87 4.44 0.39
N PRO A 151 -8.01 4.79 -0.22
CA PRO A 151 -8.64 3.91 -1.21
C PRO A 151 -7.72 3.64 -2.41
N LEU A 152 -7.02 4.67 -2.90
CA LEU A 152 -6.10 4.54 -4.03
C LEU A 152 -4.90 3.63 -3.69
N LEU A 153 -4.27 3.86 -2.53
CA LEU A 153 -3.18 3.01 -2.03
C LEU A 153 -3.65 1.56 -1.84
N HIS A 154 -4.86 1.36 -1.34
CA HIS A 154 -5.44 0.04 -1.14
C HIS A 154 -5.65 -0.69 -2.48
N SER A 155 -6.26 -0.04 -3.47
CA SER A 155 -6.48 -0.63 -4.79
C SER A 155 -5.15 -1.04 -5.46
N ILE A 156 -4.14 -0.19 -5.39
CA ILE A 156 -2.81 -0.50 -5.96
C ILE A 156 -2.14 -1.64 -5.19
N ALA A 157 -2.16 -1.61 -3.86
CA ALA A 157 -1.56 -2.66 -3.03
C ALA A 157 -2.24 -4.01 -3.26
N GLN A 158 -3.57 -4.04 -3.31
CA GLN A 158 -4.33 -5.24 -3.63
C GLN A 158 -3.94 -5.79 -4.99
N LYS A 159 -3.78 -4.92 -5.99
CA LYS A 159 -3.34 -5.33 -7.32
C LYS A 159 -1.92 -5.93 -7.31
N LEU A 160 -0.97 -5.28 -6.63
CA LEU A 160 0.38 -5.80 -6.48
C LEU A 160 0.39 -7.18 -5.81
N VAL A 161 -0.43 -7.39 -4.78
CA VAL A 161 -0.54 -8.70 -4.11
C VAL A 161 -1.13 -9.75 -5.04
N GLN A 162 -2.21 -9.42 -5.76
CA GLN A 162 -2.85 -10.34 -6.72
C GLN A 162 -1.91 -10.75 -7.86
N ASP A 163 -1.05 -9.83 -8.30
CA ASP A 163 -0.07 -10.08 -9.36
C ASP A 163 1.23 -10.73 -8.84
N GLY A 164 1.30 -11.08 -7.55
CA GLY A 164 2.45 -11.79 -6.94
C GLY A 164 3.57 -10.87 -6.42
N ASN A 165 3.44 -9.55 -6.58
CA ASN A 165 4.42 -8.52 -6.21
C ASN A 165 4.32 -8.09 -4.74
N GLN A 166 3.81 -8.97 -3.87
CA GLN A 166 3.60 -8.71 -2.43
C GLN A 166 4.90 -8.31 -1.68
N GLN A 167 6.04 -8.87 -2.07
CA GLN A 167 7.32 -8.55 -1.44
C GLN A 167 7.78 -7.11 -1.75
N SER A 168 7.60 -6.66 -3.01
CA SER A 168 7.89 -5.27 -3.39
C SER A 168 6.93 -4.31 -2.69
N CYS A 169 5.63 -4.62 -2.69
CA CYS A 169 4.60 -3.86 -1.97
C CYS A 169 4.94 -3.68 -0.48
N TYR A 170 5.30 -4.78 0.21
CA TYR A 170 5.69 -4.74 1.61
C TYR A 170 6.95 -3.88 1.84
N LYS A 171 7.99 -4.05 1.00
CA LYS A 171 9.24 -3.30 1.11
C LYS A 171 8.99 -1.81 0.94
N ILE A 172 8.26 -1.40 -0.09
CA ILE A 172 7.89 -0.01 -0.35
C ILE A 172 7.13 0.58 0.85
N TYR A 173 6.12 -0.14 1.34
CA TYR A 173 5.35 0.30 2.50
C TYR A 173 6.23 0.49 3.74
N ARG A 174 7.00 -0.54 4.09
CA ARG A 174 7.89 -0.54 5.26
C ARG A 174 8.89 0.61 5.21
N ASP A 175 9.54 0.81 4.07
CA ASP A 175 10.61 1.81 3.93
C ASP A 175 10.04 3.23 4.00
N ALA A 176 8.90 3.50 3.33
CA ALA A 176 8.23 4.79 3.39
C ALA A 176 7.71 5.11 4.81
N ARG A 177 7.05 4.14 5.46
CA ARG A 177 6.53 4.32 6.82
C ARG A 177 7.63 4.47 7.86
N ARG A 178 8.72 3.70 7.74
CA ARG A 178 9.90 3.85 8.62
C ARG A 178 10.49 5.25 8.49
N SER A 179 10.72 5.71 7.26
CA SER A 179 11.29 7.03 6.97
C SER A 179 10.44 8.16 7.56
N ALA A 180 9.10 8.02 7.52
CA ALA A 180 8.20 8.98 8.13
C ALA A 180 8.17 8.91 9.66
N LEU A 181 8.19 7.71 10.24
CA LEU A 181 8.01 7.49 11.67
C LEU A 181 9.27 7.80 12.50
N GLU A 182 10.45 7.45 11.99
CA GLU A 182 11.71 7.57 12.74
C GLU A 182 12.00 9.01 13.21
N PRO A 183 11.81 10.06 12.39
CA PRO A 183 11.97 11.44 12.85
C PRO A 183 10.94 11.85 13.92
N SER A 184 9.71 11.35 13.84
CA SER A 184 8.67 11.62 14.85
C SER A 184 9.02 11.00 16.19
N LEU A 185 9.52 9.77 16.19
CA LEU A 185 9.99 9.11 17.41
C LEU A 185 11.18 9.85 18.04
N ARG A 186 12.16 10.27 17.22
CA ARG A 186 13.29 11.07 17.71
C ARG A 186 12.85 12.39 18.34
N LYS A 187 11.86 13.08 17.77
CA LYS A 187 11.28 14.30 18.35
C LYS A 187 10.63 14.08 19.72
N LEU A 188 10.19 12.86 20.01
CA LEU A 188 9.64 12.47 21.32
C LEU A 188 10.72 12.00 22.31
N GLY A 189 12.00 12.04 21.93
CA GLY A 189 13.09 11.49 22.73
C GLY A 189 13.22 9.96 22.64
N VAL A 190 12.45 9.30 21.76
CA VAL A 190 12.58 7.86 21.53
C VAL A 190 13.79 7.61 20.63
N GLU A 191 14.85 7.11 21.23
CA GLU A 191 16.10 6.77 20.57
C GLU A 191 16.22 5.27 20.37
N LYS A 192 16.76 4.87 19.22
CA LYS A 192 17.12 3.49 18.95
C LYS A 192 18.53 3.23 19.52
N LEU A 193 18.59 2.60 20.69
CA LEU A 193 19.84 2.15 21.29
C LEU A 193 20.10 0.70 20.92
N SER A 194 21.33 0.37 20.53
CA SER A 194 21.78 -1.02 20.44
C SER A 194 22.19 -1.54 21.82
N LYS A 195 22.34 -2.87 21.96
CA LYS A 195 22.86 -3.48 23.19
C LYS A 195 24.20 -2.86 23.60
N ASP A 196 25.10 -2.69 22.64
CA ASP A 196 26.42 -2.11 22.87
C ASP A 196 26.36 -0.62 23.25
N ASP A 197 25.32 0.12 22.83
CA ASP A 197 25.14 1.52 23.23
C ASP A 197 24.67 1.62 24.68
N VAL A 198 23.78 0.70 25.10
CA VAL A 198 23.30 0.62 26.49
C VAL A 198 24.43 0.22 27.44
N GLU A 199 25.25 -0.76 27.07
CA GLU A 199 26.38 -1.22 27.90
C GLU A 199 27.47 -0.16 28.07
N ARG A 200 27.60 0.78 27.14
CA ARG A 200 28.56 1.90 27.20
C ARG A 200 27.99 3.16 27.84
N MET A 201 26.72 3.17 28.21
CA MET A 201 26.05 4.34 28.78
C MET A 201 26.45 4.55 30.24
N GLN A 202 26.58 5.81 30.66
CA GLN A 202 26.85 6.15 32.06
C GLN A 202 25.62 5.89 32.94
N SER A 203 25.82 5.48 34.20
CA SER A 203 24.73 5.12 35.13
C SER A 203 23.67 6.22 35.25
N ASP A 204 24.11 7.48 35.39
CA ASP A 204 23.22 8.64 35.53
C ASP A 204 22.35 8.89 34.28
N ALA A 205 22.86 8.54 33.09
CA ALA A 205 22.10 8.62 31.85
C ALA A 205 21.09 7.47 31.71
N LEU A 206 21.37 6.32 32.35
CA LEU A 206 20.47 5.17 32.38
C LEU A 206 19.28 5.41 33.33
N GLU A 207 19.51 6.09 34.46
CA GLU A 207 18.45 6.49 35.40
C GLU A 207 17.51 7.56 34.85
N ALA A 208 17.97 8.38 33.90
CA ALA A 208 17.18 9.44 33.28
C ALA A 208 16.34 9.00 32.06
N LYS A 209 16.44 7.72 31.63
CA LYS A 209 15.69 7.12 30.51
C LYS A 209 14.41 6.46 30.97
#